data_AF-A0A8S9M2D5-F1
#
_entry.id   AF-A0A8S9M2D5-F1
#
_cell.length_a   1.000
_cell.length_b   1.000
_cell.length_c   1.000
_cell.angle_alpha   90.00
_cell.angle_beta   90.00
_cell.angle_gamma   90.00
#
_symmetry.space_group_name_H-M   'P 1'
#
loop_
_entity.id
_entity.type
_entity.pdbx_description
1 polymer ?
#
loop_
_entity_poly.entity_id
_entity_poly.type
_entity_poly.pdbx_seq_one_letter_code
_entity_poly.pdbx_strand_id
1 'polypeptide(L)'
;MGPNPVLVYLPTGEVVSSIVSLQGSLGNLGREMSIGGDAERLLYFKPPSDQFNEAFISVPKDFLKLTSVDMYDIVSKNPNSFAVRFN
;
A
#
# COMPACT_ATOMS: atom_id res chain seq x y z
N MET A 1 24.40 7.91 -0.58
CA MET A 1 23.01 7.45 -0.38
C MET A 1 22.54 6.90 -1.72
N GLY A 2 22.06 5.67 -1.76
CA GLY A 2 21.49 5.11 -2.99
C GLY A 2 20.16 5.79 -3.36
N PRO A 3 19.62 5.53 -4.56
CA PRO A 3 18.33 6.04 -4.96
C PRO A 3 17.24 5.61 -3.97
N ASN A 4 16.39 6.55 -3.55
CA ASN A 4 15.28 6.24 -2.64
C ASN A 4 14.20 5.49 -3.42
N PRO A 5 13.71 4.34 -2.94
CA PRO A 5 12.63 3.63 -3.59
C PRO A 5 11.35 4.46 -3.53
N VAL A 6 10.60 4.44 -4.63
CA VAL A 6 9.28 5.07 -4.76
C VAL A 6 8.23 4.01 -5.10
N LEU A 7 7.04 4.15 -4.51
CA LEU A 7 5.89 3.31 -4.82
C LEU A 7 5.12 3.92 -5.99
N VAL A 8 4.81 3.11 -7.01
CA VAL A 8 4.09 3.54 -8.22
C VAL A 8 2.79 2.77 -8.35
N TYR A 9 1.69 3.48 -8.58
CA TYR A 9 0.40 2.87 -8.90
C TYR A 9 0.32 2.62 -10.41
N LEU A 10 0.33 1.35 -10.80
CA LEU A 10 0.46 0.96 -12.22
C LEU A 10 -0.71 1.37 -13.12
N PRO A 11 -1.98 1.36 -12.66
CA PRO A 11 -3.10 1.79 -13.50
C PRO A 11 -3.02 3.24 -14.00
N THR A 12 -2.42 4.15 -13.23
CA THR A 12 -2.22 5.55 -13.65
C THR A 12 -0.77 5.88 -14.01
N GLY A 13 0.19 5.04 -13.60
CA GLY A 13 1.62 5.29 -13.75
C GLY A 13 2.17 6.33 -12.77
N GLU A 14 1.35 6.81 -11.83
CA GLU A 14 1.71 7.88 -10.91
C GLU A 14 2.47 7.38 -9.69
N VAL A 15 3.38 8.21 -9.19
CA VAL A 15 4.08 7.98 -7.93
C VAL A 15 3.12 8.25 -6.78
N VAL A 16 3.00 7.27 -5.88
CA VAL A 16 2.29 7.44 -4.61
C VAL A 16 3.16 8.31 -3.70
N SER A 17 2.68 9.51 -3.40
CA SER A 17 3.45 10.56 -2.70
C SER A 17 2.82 11.00 -1.37
N SER A 18 1.66 10.46 -1.01
CA SER A 18 0.95 10.76 0.24
C SER A 18 0.07 9.60 0.69
N ILE A 19 -0.30 9.59 1.98
CA ILE A 19 -1.23 8.58 2.52
C ILE A 19 -2.61 8.64 1.83
N VAL A 20 -3.06 9.84 1.44
CA VAL A 20 -4.34 10.04 0.72
C VAL A 20 -4.26 9.42 -0.68
N SER A 21 -3.15 9.60 -1.40
CA SER A 21 -2.96 8.96 -2.71
C SER A 21 -2.91 7.43 -2.61
N LEU A 22 -2.28 6.90 -1.55
CA LEU A 22 -2.23 5.47 -1.27
C LEU A 22 -3.63 4.91 -0.93
N GLN A 23 -4.38 5.62 -0.09
CA GLN A 23 -5.77 5.32 0.27
C GLN A 23 -6.66 5.25 -0.97
N GLY A 24 -6.62 6.27 -1.83
CA GLY A 24 -7.39 6.28 -3.08
C GLY A 24 -7.01 5.12 -3.99
N SER A 25 -5.71 4.86 -4.15
CA SER A 25 -5.22 3.74 -4.97
C SER A 25 -5.69 2.38 -4.45
N LEU A 26 -5.62 2.15 -3.13
CA LEU A 26 -6.11 0.91 -2.49
C LEU A 26 -7.64 0.81 -2.57
N GLY A 27 -8.36 1.92 -2.40
CA GLY A 27 -9.82 1.99 -2.55
C GLY A 27 -10.28 1.65 -3.97
N ASN A 28 -9.56 2.11 -5.00
CA ASN A 28 -9.81 1.75 -6.40
C ASN A 28 -9.62 0.25 -6.67
N LEU A 29 -8.84 -0.46 -5.84
CA LEU A 29 -8.68 -1.91 -5.88
C LEU A 29 -9.75 -2.65 -5.06
N GLY A 30 -10.75 -1.93 -4.53
CA GLY A 30 -11.81 -2.49 -3.69
C GLY A 30 -11.34 -2.89 -2.29
N ARG A 31 -10.21 -2.35 -1.81
CA ARG A 31 -9.73 -2.63 -0.46
C ARG A 31 -10.42 -1.73 0.56
N GLU A 32 -10.92 -2.34 1.63
CA GLU A 32 -11.59 -1.65 2.73
C GLU A 32 -10.58 -1.31 3.83
N MET A 33 -10.70 -0.11 4.42
CA MET A 33 -9.84 0.34 5.51
C MET A 33 -10.48 0.05 6.87
N SER A 34 -9.71 -0.52 7.80
CA SER A 34 -10.03 -0.53 9.23
C SER A 34 -8.91 0.11 10.04
N ILE A 35 -9.28 0.62 11.21
CA ILE A 35 -8.33 1.13 12.19
C ILE A 35 -7.83 -0.09 12.98
N GLY A 36 -6.56 -0.45 12.80
CA GLY A 36 -5.95 -1.52 13.59
C GLY A 36 -5.84 -1.15 15.07
N GLY A 37 -5.65 -2.15 15.93
CA GLY A 37 -5.43 -1.92 17.37
C GLY A 37 -4.19 -1.08 17.69
N ASP A 38 -3.27 -0.96 16.74
CA ASP A 38 -2.15 -0.02 16.79
C ASP A 38 -2.60 1.36 16.27
N ALA A 39 -2.59 2.35 17.18
CA ALA A 39 -3.03 3.71 16.90
C ALA A 39 -2.21 4.43 15.81
N GLU A 40 -1.04 3.93 15.43
CA GLU A 40 -0.18 4.55 14.41
C GLU A 40 -0.29 3.93 13.01
N ARG A 41 -1.04 2.82 12.85
CA ARG A 41 -1.13 2.09 11.58
C ARG A 41 -2.57 1.98 11.07
N LEU A 42 -2.70 1.88 9.75
CA LEU A 42 -3.94 1.63 9.02
C LEU A 42 -3.91 0.21 8.47
N LEU A 43 -5.03 -0.50 8.55
CA LEU A 43 -5.17 -1.86 8.00
C LEU A 43 -6.10 -1.82 6.79
N TYR A 44 -5.71 -2.48 5.69
CA TYR A 44 -6.49 -2.57 4.45
C TYR A 44 -6.76 -4.01 4.07
N PHE A 45 -8.02 -4.38 3.94
CA PHE A 45 -8.47 -5.75 3.67
C PHE A 45 -8.94 -5.89 2.23
N LYS A 46 -8.76 -7.06 1.61
CA LYS A 46 -9.51 -7.41 0.41
C LYS A 46 -10.93 -7.86 0.78
N PRO A 47 -11.90 -7.78 -0.16
CA PRO A 47 -13.21 -8.40 0.00
C PRO A 47 -13.07 -9.92 0.21
N PRO A 48 -13.96 -10.54 1.01
CA PRO A 48 -13.87 -11.95 1.44
C PRO A 48 -14.04 -13.00 0.33
N SER A 49 -14.17 -12.58 -0.93
CA SER A 49 -14.32 -13.45 -2.09
C SER A 49 -13.02 -14.15 -2.54
N ASP A 50 -11.85 -13.64 -2.13
CA ASP A 50 -10.54 -14.25 -2.41
C ASP A 50 -10.05 -15.05 -1.18
N GLN A 51 -10.22 -16.38 -1.22
CA GLN A 51 -10.02 -17.30 -0.09
C GLN A 51 -8.56 -17.70 0.19
N PHE A 52 -7.58 -17.06 -0.44
CA PHE A 52 -6.17 -17.42 -0.34
C PHE A 52 -5.31 -16.23 0.12
N ASN A 53 -4.58 -16.44 1.22
CA ASN A 53 -3.59 -15.58 1.88
C ASN A 53 -4.13 -14.46 2.79
N GLU A 54 -3.35 -14.11 3.83
CA GLU A 54 -3.59 -12.95 4.70
C GLU A 54 -3.74 -11.68 3.84
N ALA A 55 -4.99 -11.30 3.60
CA ALA A 55 -5.33 -10.29 2.61
C ALA A 55 -5.21 -8.86 3.14
N PHE A 56 -4.63 -8.66 4.32
CA PHE A 56 -4.52 -7.34 4.93
C PHE A 56 -3.15 -6.71 4.67
N ILE A 57 -3.13 -5.42 4.32
CA ILE A 57 -1.91 -4.60 4.30
C ILE A 57 -1.93 -3.74 5.56
N SER A 58 -0.79 -3.59 6.22
CA SER A 58 -0.61 -2.61 7.28
C SER A 58 0.31 -1.50 6.82
N VAL A 59 -0.13 -0.25 6.89
CA VAL A 59 0.68 0.93 6.51
C VAL A 59 0.67 1.96 7.63
N PRO A 60 1.72 2.77 7.81
CA PRO A 60 1.69 3.85 8.78
C PRO A 60 0.66 4.92 8.39
N LYS A 61 0.05 5.57 9.39
CA LYS A 61 -0.81 6.74 9.18
C LYS A 61 -0.03 7.94 8.64
N ASP A 62 1.20 8.11 9.14
CA ASP A 62 2.13 9.11 8.65
C ASP A 62 2.91 8.54 7.47
N PHE A 63 2.70 9.12 6.29
CA PHE A 63 3.36 8.69 5.05
C PHE A 63 4.89 8.81 5.12
N LEU A 64 5.42 9.75 5.92
CA LEU A 64 6.87 9.91 6.10
C LEU A 64 7.51 8.71 6.80
N LYS A 65 6.70 7.91 7.53
CA LYS A 65 7.13 6.67 8.17
C LYS A 65 7.04 5.46 7.24
N LEU A 66 6.58 5.61 5.99
CA LEU A 66 6.44 4.50 5.04
C LEU A 66 7.82 3.96 4.66
N THR A 67 8.10 2.74 5.08
CA THR A 67 9.39 2.09 4.82
C THR A 67 9.38 1.32 3.50
N SER A 68 10.57 0.96 3.00
CA SER A 68 10.69 0.06 1.86
C SER A 68 10.04 -1.31 2.12
N VAL A 69 10.07 -1.79 3.37
CA VAL A 69 9.40 -3.03 3.78
C VAL A 69 7.89 -2.89 3.58
N ASP A 70 7.28 -1.79 4.01
CA ASP A 70 5.85 -1.53 3.78
C ASP A 70 5.54 -1.46 2.27
N MET A 71 6.41 -0.82 1.47
CA MET A 71 6.23 -0.74 0.02
C MET A 71 6.26 -2.12 -0.65
N TYR A 72 7.21 -2.98 -0.27
CA TYR A 72 7.29 -4.35 -0.80
C TYR A 72 6.11 -5.22 -0.35
N ASP A 73 5.60 -5.02 0.87
CA ASP A 73 4.39 -5.69 1.34
C ASP A 73 3.16 -5.32 0.48
N ILE A 74 2.99 -4.02 0.16
CA ILE A 74 1.94 -3.54 -0.74
C ILE A 74 2.05 -4.19 -2.13
N VAL A 75 3.25 -4.28 -2.70
CA VAL A 75 3.49 -4.91 -4.01
C VAL A 75 3.21 -6.41 -3.96
N SER A 76 3.72 -7.11 -2.96
CA SER A 76 3.49 -8.56 -2.80
C SER A 76 2.00 -8.90 -2.73
N LYS A 77 1.21 -8.04 -2.06
CA LYS A 77 -0.25 -8.21 -1.90
C LYS A 77 -1.06 -7.67 -3.09
N ASN A 78 -0.45 -6.94 -4.02
CA ASN A 78 -1.09 -6.38 -5.23
C ASN A 78 -0.10 -6.33 -6.41
N PRO A 79 0.45 -7.47 -6.85
CA PRO A 79 1.61 -7.51 -7.76
C PRO A 79 1.34 -6.91 -9.14
N ASN A 80 0.07 -6.85 -9.55
CA ASN A 80 -0.34 -6.26 -10.84
C ASN A 80 -0.79 -4.80 -10.74
N SER A 81 -0.81 -4.22 -9.53
CA SER A 81 -1.33 -2.87 -9.31
C SER A 81 -0.29 -1.90 -8.77
N PHE A 82 0.77 -2.39 -8.14
CA PHE A 82 1.86 -1.56 -7.63
C PHE A 82 3.23 -2.08 -8.04
N ALA A 83 4.20 -1.16 -8.12
CA ALA A 83 5.61 -1.47 -8.27
C ALA A 83 6.47 -0.55 -7.41
N VAL A 84 7.61 -1.06 -6.96
CA VAL A 84 8.68 -0.22 -6.39
C VAL A 84 9.67 0.10 -7.50
N ARG A 85 10.01 1.39 -7.65
CA ARG A 85 11.04 1.88 -8.59
C ARG A 85 12.11 2.64 -7.84
N PHE A 86 13.29 2.73 -8.41
CA PHE A 86 14.39 3.56 -7.89
C PHE A 86 14.47 4.83 -8.73
N ASN A 87 14.46 6.00 -8.06
CA ASN A 87 14.59 7.31 -8.69
C ASN A 87 16.01 7.85 -8.56
#